data_AF-A0A963HXM6-F1
#
_entry.id   AF-A0A963HXM6-F1
#
_cell.length_a   1.000
_cell.length_b   1.000
_cell.length_c   1.000
_cell.angle_alpha   90.00
_cell.angle_beta   90.00
_cell.angle_gamma   90.00
#
_symmetry.space_group_name_H-M   'P 1'
#
loop_
_entity.id
_entity.type
_entity.pdbx_description
1 polymer ?
#
loop_
_entity_poly.entity_id
_entity_poly.type
_entity_poly.pdbx_seq_one_letter_code
_entity_poly.pdbx_strand_id
1 'polypeptide(L)'
;MRLPELPLSRRARSGLCLALLTALVACQKTSPEQTIGEAIARIEQGIASHQNADVRAELADAFRGGPNTEPGQLDKTGVQRLLAAYFLRYKNIRVGVTGVSVEPLSHTPDQAWSTASVVLTGAEGLIPETGRIYQLRGLWVREGGDWQLRELQWE
;
A
#
# COMPACT_ATOMS: atom_id res chain seq x y z
N MET A 1 4.09 20.38 -55.15
CA MET A 1 3.64 19.23 -54.33
C MET A 1 2.71 19.80 -53.26
N ARG A 2 1.37 19.72 -53.45
CA ARG A 2 0.38 20.23 -52.49
C ARG A 2 -0.13 19.05 -51.66
N LEU A 3 -0.02 19.14 -50.34
CA LEU A 3 -0.61 18.18 -49.40
C LEU A 3 -2.14 18.31 -49.44
N PRO A 4 -2.90 17.20 -49.35
CA PRO A 4 -4.35 17.26 -49.29
C PRO A 4 -4.81 17.72 -47.90
N GLU A 5 -5.52 18.84 -47.86
CA GLU A 5 -6.20 19.34 -46.66
C GLU A 5 -7.44 18.48 -46.39
N LEU A 6 -7.35 17.53 -45.45
CA LEU A 6 -8.49 16.68 -45.07
C LEU A 6 -9.49 17.46 -44.21
N PRO A 7 -10.77 17.61 -44.62
CA PRO A 7 -11.77 18.30 -43.82
C PRO A 7 -12.23 17.39 -42.65
N LEU A 8 -11.54 17.47 -41.52
CA LEU A 8 -11.96 16.81 -40.28
C LEU A 8 -13.24 17.45 -39.73
N SER A 9 -14.32 16.68 -39.73
CA SER A 9 -15.65 17.10 -39.25
C SER A 9 -15.62 17.52 -37.77
N ARG A 10 -16.53 18.44 -37.38
CA ARG A 10 -16.61 18.99 -36.01
C ARG A 10 -16.78 17.88 -34.94
N ARG A 11 -17.43 16.76 -35.29
CA ARG A 11 -17.60 15.59 -34.42
C ARG A 11 -16.30 14.78 -34.26
N ALA A 12 -15.50 14.65 -35.31
CA ALA A 12 -14.18 14.02 -35.23
C ALA A 12 -13.21 14.85 -34.37
N ARG A 13 -13.30 16.19 -34.43
CA ARG A 13 -12.53 17.10 -33.57
C ARG A 13 -12.91 16.96 -32.09
N SER A 14 -14.21 16.87 -31.76
CA SER A 14 -14.65 16.64 -30.38
C SER A 14 -14.25 15.26 -29.84
N GLY A 15 -14.33 14.20 -30.65
CA GLY A 15 -13.88 12.87 -30.26
C GLY A 15 -12.38 12.82 -30.00
N LEU A 16 -11.58 13.47 -30.84
CA LEU A 16 -10.12 13.57 -30.69
C LEU A 16 -9.74 14.37 -29.44
N CYS A 17 -10.40 15.50 -29.15
CA CYS A 17 -10.14 16.29 -27.94
C CYS A 17 -10.50 15.52 -26.66
N LEU A 18 -11.61 14.77 -26.66
CA LEU A 18 -12.01 13.97 -25.49
C LEU A 18 -11.04 12.81 -25.25
N ALA A 19 -10.59 12.13 -26.31
CA ALA A 19 -9.57 11.09 -26.22
C ALA A 19 -8.20 11.62 -25.76
N LEU A 20 -7.82 12.83 -26.22
CA LEU A 20 -6.59 13.50 -25.79
C LEU A 20 -6.65 13.91 -24.31
N LEU A 21 -7.79 14.41 -23.84
CA LEU A 21 -8.01 14.75 -22.43
C LEU A 21 -7.94 13.52 -21.51
N THR A 22 -8.45 12.36 -21.92
CA THR A 22 -8.30 11.10 -21.16
C THR A 22 -6.87 10.57 -21.17
N ALA A 23 -6.12 10.78 -22.26
CA ALA A 23 -4.72 10.33 -22.35
C ALA A 23 -3.79 11.16 -21.46
N LEU A 24 -4.10 12.44 -21.19
CA LEU A 24 -3.29 13.29 -20.30
C LEU A 24 -3.39 12.89 -18.81
N VAL A 25 -4.48 12.25 -18.38
CA VAL A 25 -4.65 11.80 -16.99
C VAL A 25 -3.83 10.53 -16.71
N ALA A 26 -3.59 9.69 -17.73
CA ALA A 26 -2.91 8.40 -17.59
C ALA A 26 -1.37 8.50 -17.56
N CYS A 27 -0.78 9.66 -17.84
CA CYS A 27 0.67 9.84 -17.90
C CYS A 27 1.29 10.57 -16.70
N GLN A 28 0.54 10.80 -15.61
CA GLN A 28 1.14 11.27 -14.37
C GLN A 28 1.81 10.10 -13.66
N LYS A 29 3.14 10.18 -13.52
CA LYS A 29 3.95 9.26 -12.74
C LYS A 29 3.37 9.19 -11.31
N THR A 30 2.83 8.02 -10.94
CA THR A 30 2.22 7.80 -9.62
C THR A 30 3.23 8.13 -8.53
N SER A 31 2.80 8.94 -7.56
CA SER A 31 3.69 9.36 -6.48
C SER A 31 3.99 8.19 -5.52
N PRO A 32 5.11 8.23 -4.78
CA PRO A 32 5.38 7.25 -3.71
C PRO A 32 4.22 7.15 -2.72
N GLU A 33 3.66 8.29 -2.31
CA GLU A 33 2.52 8.39 -1.38
C GLU A 33 1.31 7.62 -1.89
N GLN A 34 0.96 7.79 -3.17
CA GLN A 34 -0.15 7.08 -3.80
C GLN A 34 0.10 5.58 -3.87
N THR A 35 1.27 5.16 -4.36
CA THR A 35 1.56 3.74 -4.56
C THR A 35 1.69 2.97 -3.24
N ILE A 36 2.31 3.60 -2.22
CA ILE A 36 2.40 3.04 -0.87
C ILE A 36 1.03 3.02 -0.20
N GLY A 37 0.21 4.05 -0.38
CA GLY A 37 -1.18 4.06 0.09
C GLY A 37 -2.00 2.92 -0.49
N GLU A 38 -1.86 2.65 -1.78
CA GLU A 38 -2.50 1.49 -2.43
C GLU A 38 -1.97 0.15 -1.91
N ALA A 39 -0.66 0.04 -1.64
CA ALA A 39 -0.06 -1.15 -1.02
C ALA A 39 -0.62 -1.41 0.38
N ILE A 40 -0.76 -0.36 1.21
CA ILE A 40 -1.40 -0.43 2.53
C ILE A 40 -2.85 -0.92 2.40
N ALA A 41 -3.62 -0.37 1.46
CA ALA A 41 -5.00 -0.82 1.22
C ALA A 41 -5.08 -2.30 0.78
N ARG A 42 -4.12 -2.77 -0.03
CA ARG A 42 -4.01 -4.20 -0.39
C ARG A 42 -3.68 -5.07 0.81
N ILE A 43 -2.82 -4.61 1.73
CA ILE A 43 -2.56 -5.30 3.00
C ILE A 43 -3.84 -5.41 3.83
N GLU A 44 -4.57 -4.31 4.03
CA GLU A 44 -5.84 -4.31 4.78
C GLU A 44 -6.86 -5.29 4.18
N GLN A 45 -7.03 -5.25 2.85
CA GLN A 45 -7.95 -6.13 2.13
C GLN A 45 -7.52 -7.60 2.20
N GLY A 46 -6.21 -7.87 2.09
CA GLY A 46 -5.63 -9.20 2.21
C GLY A 46 -5.90 -9.79 3.60
N ILE A 47 -5.79 -8.99 4.65
CA ILE A 47 -6.16 -9.41 6.01
C ILE A 47 -7.66 -9.64 6.12
N ALA A 48 -8.50 -8.70 5.65
CA ALA A 48 -9.96 -8.80 5.72
C ALA A 48 -10.53 -10.01 4.97
N SER A 49 -9.85 -10.44 3.90
CA SER A 49 -10.26 -11.56 3.04
C SER A 49 -9.54 -12.87 3.36
N HIS A 50 -8.72 -12.90 4.42
CA HIS A 50 -7.88 -14.03 4.80
C HIS A 50 -6.90 -14.48 3.70
N GLN A 51 -6.48 -13.56 2.82
CA GLN A 51 -5.56 -13.79 1.71
C GLN A 51 -4.11 -13.50 2.15
N ASN A 52 -3.49 -14.53 2.73
CA ASN A 52 -2.11 -14.45 3.24
C ASN A 52 -1.09 -14.06 2.14
N ALA A 53 -1.29 -14.59 0.93
CA ALA A 53 -0.41 -14.34 -0.21
C ALA A 53 -0.40 -12.85 -0.60
N ASP A 54 -1.58 -12.21 -0.63
CA ASP A 54 -1.73 -10.80 -0.99
C ASP A 54 -0.99 -9.90 0.00
N VAL A 55 -1.13 -10.15 1.30
CA VAL A 55 -0.39 -9.38 2.32
C VAL A 55 1.12 -9.52 2.13
N ARG A 56 1.59 -10.74 1.83
CA ARG A 56 3.03 -11.01 1.66
C ARG A 56 3.60 -10.47 0.35
N ALA A 57 2.79 -10.25 -0.68
CA ALA A 57 3.24 -9.65 -1.94
C ALA A 57 3.73 -8.21 -1.73
N GLU A 58 3.15 -7.51 -0.75
CA GLU A 58 3.51 -6.13 -0.38
C GLU A 58 4.74 -6.06 0.54
N LEU A 59 5.30 -7.20 0.97
CA LEU A 59 6.49 -7.25 1.85
C LEU A 59 7.74 -7.56 1.02
N ALA A 60 8.82 -6.84 1.29
CA ALA A 60 10.12 -7.12 0.70
C ALA A 60 10.64 -8.48 1.18
N ASP A 61 11.47 -9.17 0.40
CA ASP A 61 12.01 -10.47 0.80
C ASP A 61 12.84 -10.40 2.08
N ALA A 62 13.53 -9.28 2.30
CA ALA A 62 14.29 -8.99 3.51
C ALA A 62 13.45 -8.33 4.63
N PHE A 63 12.11 -8.46 4.59
CA PHE A 63 11.21 -7.83 5.56
C PHE A 63 11.59 -8.18 7.01
N ARG A 64 11.58 -7.17 7.88
CA ARG A 64 11.66 -7.32 9.33
C ARG A 64 10.64 -6.44 10.06
N GLY A 65 9.93 -7.04 11.02
CA GLY A 65 8.96 -6.37 11.88
C GLY A 65 9.27 -6.56 13.36
N GLY A 66 9.01 -5.56 14.19
CA GLY A 66 9.14 -5.67 15.64
C GLY A 66 8.68 -4.43 16.41
N PRO A 67 8.64 -4.48 17.75
CA PRO A 67 8.54 -3.28 18.57
C PRO A 67 9.71 -2.32 18.30
N ASN A 68 9.50 -1.01 18.42
CA ASN A 68 10.59 -0.04 18.25
C ASN A 68 11.70 -0.13 19.33
N THR A 69 11.47 -0.89 20.41
CA THR A 69 12.42 -1.10 21.52
C THR A 69 13.37 -2.27 21.31
N GLU A 70 13.11 -3.16 20.36
CA GLU A 70 13.90 -4.38 20.13
C GLU A 70 14.22 -4.56 18.64
N PRO A 71 15.30 -5.29 18.28
CA PRO A 71 15.53 -5.66 16.88
C PRO A 71 14.32 -6.39 16.30
N GLY A 72 13.95 -6.06 15.05
CA GLY A 72 12.84 -6.73 14.37
C GLY A 72 13.11 -8.23 14.19
N GLN A 73 12.32 -9.07 14.86
CA GLN A 73 12.42 -10.54 14.81
C GLN A 73 11.38 -11.19 13.90
N LEU A 74 10.34 -10.46 13.51
CA LEU A 74 9.29 -10.97 12.64
C LEU A 74 9.73 -10.85 11.17
N ASP A 75 10.10 -11.97 10.56
CA ASP A 75 10.41 -12.02 9.12
C ASP A 75 9.15 -12.28 8.25
N LYS A 76 9.30 -12.23 6.92
CA LYS A 76 8.22 -12.47 5.94
C LYS A 76 7.53 -13.84 6.11
N THR A 77 8.27 -14.85 6.55
CA THR A 77 7.73 -16.20 6.84
C THR A 77 7.02 -16.23 8.19
N GLY A 78 7.52 -15.47 9.16
CA GLY A 78 6.86 -15.19 10.43
C GLY A 78 5.49 -14.54 10.22
N VAL A 79 5.39 -13.55 9.33
CA VAL A 79 4.11 -12.93 8.95
C VAL A 79 3.15 -13.98 8.38
N GLN A 80 3.63 -14.86 7.49
CA GLN A 80 2.80 -15.95 6.95
C GLN A 80 2.18 -16.80 8.07
N ARG A 81 3.01 -17.25 9.03
CA ARG A 81 2.59 -18.11 10.13
C ARG A 81 1.64 -17.38 11.09
N LEU A 82 1.95 -16.12 11.39
CA LEU A 82 1.12 -15.27 12.24
C LEU A 82 -0.27 -15.10 11.64
N LEU A 83 -0.36 -14.65 10.39
CA LEU A 83 -1.64 -14.46 9.71
C LEU A 83 -2.42 -15.77 9.58
N ALA A 84 -1.77 -16.90 9.27
CA ALA A 84 -2.43 -18.21 9.23
C ALA A 84 -3.08 -18.57 10.59
N ALA A 85 -2.37 -18.35 11.70
CA ALA A 85 -2.92 -18.58 13.04
C ALA A 85 -4.12 -17.65 13.34
N TYR A 86 -4.03 -16.38 12.96
CA TYR A 86 -5.12 -15.42 13.16
C TYR A 86 -6.36 -15.76 12.32
N PHE A 87 -6.19 -16.15 11.04
CA PHE A 87 -7.30 -16.51 10.16
C PHE A 87 -8.02 -17.79 10.60
N LEU A 88 -7.30 -18.74 11.21
CA LEU A 88 -7.93 -19.94 11.80
C LEU A 88 -8.73 -19.60 13.06
N ARG A 89 -8.24 -18.66 13.87
CA ARG A 89 -8.85 -18.28 15.14
C ARG A 89 -10.04 -17.35 14.96
N TYR A 90 -9.97 -16.39 14.04
CA TYR A 90 -10.93 -15.31 13.90
C TYR A 90 -11.67 -15.40 12.58
N LYS A 91 -13.00 -15.58 12.65
CA LYS A 91 -13.86 -15.67 11.46
C LYS A 91 -13.97 -14.35 10.70
N ASN A 92 -13.84 -13.23 11.39
CA ASN A 92 -13.95 -11.89 10.83
C ASN A 92 -12.84 -11.01 11.39
N ILE A 93 -11.65 -10.97 10.81
CA ILE A 93 -10.61 -10.02 11.24
C ILE A 93 -10.53 -8.85 10.26
N ARG A 94 -10.37 -7.63 10.77
CA ARG A 94 -10.08 -6.45 9.95
C ARG A 94 -9.04 -5.58 10.62
N VAL A 95 -8.25 -4.91 9.78
CA VAL A 95 -7.30 -3.88 10.17
C VAL A 95 -7.80 -2.58 9.58
N GLY A 96 -7.80 -1.53 10.39
CA GLY A 96 -8.02 -0.15 9.93
C GLY A 96 -6.75 0.66 10.14
N VAL A 97 -6.19 1.18 9.06
CA VAL A 97 -5.01 2.04 9.02
C VAL A 97 -5.47 3.47 8.77
N THR A 98 -5.03 4.39 9.61
CA THR A 98 -5.41 5.82 9.52
C THR A 98 -4.20 6.71 9.73
N GLY A 99 -4.30 7.99 9.34
CA GLY A 99 -3.23 8.96 9.54
C GLY A 99 -1.95 8.61 8.77
N VAL A 100 -2.07 8.00 7.59
CA VAL A 100 -0.91 7.63 6.76
C VAL A 100 -0.18 8.88 6.30
N SER A 101 1.09 9.01 6.68
CA SER A 101 2.04 9.97 6.11
C SER A 101 3.16 9.21 5.44
N VAL A 102 3.63 9.68 4.29
CA VAL A 102 4.73 9.07 3.53
C VAL A 102 5.76 10.16 3.21
N GLU A 103 7.02 9.86 3.52
CA GLU A 103 8.16 10.76 3.39
C GLU A 103 9.27 10.07 2.56
N PRO A 104 9.37 10.37 1.25
CA PRO A 104 10.47 9.88 0.43
C PRO A 104 11.83 10.36 0.95
N LEU A 105 12.85 9.50 0.90
CA LEU A 105 14.21 9.88 1.33
C LEU A 105 14.91 10.70 0.25
N SER A 106 15.34 11.92 0.58
CA SER A 106 15.94 12.89 -0.36
C SER A 106 17.11 12.37 -1.18
N HIS A 107 17.91 11.44 -0.63
CA HIS A 107 19.11 10.91 -1.28
C HIS A 107 18.92 9.49 -1.86
N THR A 108 17.77 8.87 -1.60
CA THR A 108 17.43 7.51 -2.05
C THR A 108 15.96 7.50 -2.43
N PRO A 109 15.60 7.96 -3.65
CA PRO A 109 14.20 8.13 -4.08
C PRO A 109 13.43 6.80 -4.23
N ASP A 110 14.15 5.68 -4.20
CA ASP A 110 13.61 4.32 -4.13
C ASP A 110 13.39 3.85 -2.67
N GLN A 111 13.42 4.77 -1.70
CA GLN A 111 13.10 4.51 -0.30
C GLN A 111 12.18 5.61 0.24
N ALA A 112 11.23 5.24 1.09
CA ALA A 112 10.33 6.17 1.77
C ALA A 112 10.00 5.67 3.18
N TRP A 113 9.95 6.58 4.15
CA TRP A 113 9.36 6.29 5.44
C TRP A 113 7.85 6.48 5.38
N SER A 114 7.11 5.70 6.15
CA SER A 114 5.70 5.95 6.42
C SER A 114 5.41 5.94 7.92
N THR A 115 4.44 6.74 8.35
CA THR A 115 3.84 6.63 9.68
C THR A 115 2.34 6.39 9.54
N ALA A 116 1.75 5.64 10.46
CA ALA A 116 0.31 5.40 10.49
C ALA A 116 -0.16 4.94 11.87
N SER A 117 -1.43 5.14 12.17
CA SER A 117 -2.12 4.55 13.33
C SER A 117 -2.94 3.34 12.91
N VAL A 118 -2.83 2.23 13.65
CA VAL A 118 -3.56 1.00 13.33
C VAL A 118 -4.48 0.56 14.45
N VAL A 119 -5.69 0.14 14.05
CA VAL A 119 -6.70 -0.50 14.89
C VAL A 119 -7.07 -1.88 14.34
N LEU A 120 -7.17 -2.87 15.23
CA LEU A 120 -7.64 -4.22 14.90
C LEU A 120 -9.11 -4.37 15.31
N THR A 121 -9.96 -4.95 14.45
CA THR A 121 -11.38 -5.18 14.75
C THR A 121 -11.84 -6.59 14.33
N GLY A 122 -12.98 -7.03 14.88
CA GLY A 122 -13.66 -8.27 14.48
C GLY A 122 -13.07 -9.57 15.04
N ALA A 123 -11.84 -9.53 15.57
CA ALA A 123 -11.42 -10.52 16.55
C ALA A 123 -12.28 -10.33 17.81
N GLU A 124 -13.29 -11.19 18.00
CA GLU A 124 -14.25 -11.11 19.12
C GLU A 124 -13.53 -10.74 20.42
N GLY A 125 -13.87 -9.57 20.99
CA GLY A 125 -13.28 -9.03 22.23
C GLY A 125 -12.08 -8.09 22.09
N LEU A 126 -11.63 -7.70 20.89
CA LEU A 126 -10.48 -6.80 20.68
C LEU A 126 -10.83 -5.34 20.33
N ILE A 127 -12.09 -4.90 20.51
CA ILE A 127 -12.39 -3.46 20.62
C ILE A 127 -12.53 -3.13 22.11
N PRO A 128 -11.43 -2.83 22.83
CA PRO A 128 -11.53 -2.28 24.17
C PRO A 128 -12.21 -0.91 24.12
N GLU A 129 -12.87 -0.51 25.21
CA GLU A 129 -13.30 0.88 25.43
C GLU A 129 -12.12 1.87 25.33
N THR A 130 -10.89 1.33 25.39
CA THR A 130 -9.59 1.91 25.03
C THR A 130 -8.86 1.02 24.00
N GLY A 131 -9.34 0.97 22.74
CA GLY A 131 -8.63 0.32 21.63
C GLY A 131 -7.13 0.61 21.65
N ARG A 132 -6.27 -0.41 21.77
CA ARG A 132 -4.82 -0.20 21.60
C ARG A 132 -4.57 0.20 20.15
N ILE A 133 -4.46 1.51 19.93
CA ILE A 133 -3.97 2.08 18.69
C ILE A 133 -2.45 1.92 18.73
N TYR A 134 -1.91 1.19 17.77
CA TYR A 134 -0.47 1.11 17.58
C TYR A 134 -0.04 2.22 16.64
N GLN A 135 1.04 2.91 16.97
CA GLN A 135 1.72 3.77 16.01
C GLN A 135 2.72 2.93 15.24
N LEU A 136 2.60 2.95 13.91
CA LEU A 136 3.47 2.24 13.00
C LEU A 136 4.45 3.20 12.36
N ARG A 137 5.69 2.73 12.21
CA ARG A 137 6.71 3.34 11.35
C ARG A 137 7.22 2.29 10.37
N GLY A 138 7.08 2.56 9.07
CA GLY A 138 7.44 1.62 8.01
C GLY A 138 8.54 2.17 7.10
N LEU A 139 9.53 1.35 6.76
CA LEU A 139 10.47 1.65 5.67
C LEU A 139 10.02 0.91 4.41
N TRP A 140 9.69 1.67 3.38
CA TRP A 140 9.30 1.17 2.07
C TRP A 140 10.44 1.32 1.08
N VAL A 141 10.55 0.36 0.19
CA VAL A 141 11.60 0.29 -0.83
C VAL A 141 11.02 -0.04 -2.19
N ARG A 142 11.52 0.59 -3.23
CA ARG A 142 11.09 0.33 -4.60
C ARG A 142 11.99 -0.72 -5.24
N GLU A 143 11.46 -1.91 -5.49
CA GLU A 143 12.15 -3.03 -6.13
C GLU A 143 11.33 -3.50 -7.33
N GLY A 144 11.94 -3.62 -8.52
CA GLY A 144 11.22 -4.05 -9.72
C GLY A 144 10.13 -3.09 -10.23
N GLY A 145 10.05 -1.87 -9.68
CA GLY A 145 9.03 -0.85 -10.00
C GLY A 145 7.97 -0.70 -8.92
N ASP A 146 7.82 -1.69 -8.05
CA ASP A 146 6.80 -1.76 -7.00
C ASP A 146 7.39 -1.37 -5.65
N TRP A 147 6.57 -0.74 -4.81
CA TRP A 147 6.94 -0.43 -3.43
C TRP A 147 6.62 -1.62 -2.54
N GLN A 148 7.60 -2.03 -1.74
CA GLN A 148 7.47 -3.12 -0.78
C GLN A 148 7.92 -2.66 0.60
N LEU A 149 7.22 -3.13 1.63
CA LEU A 149 7.55 -2.83 3.01
C LEU A 149 8.75 -3.69 3.42
N ARG A 150 9.86 -3.05 3.78
CA ARG A 150 11.11 -3.71 4.21
C ARG A 150 11.27 -3.73 5.72
N GLU A 151 10.84 -2.68 6.41
CA GLU A 151 10.90 -2.62 7.87
C GLU A 151 9.58 -2.12 8.42
N LEU A 152 9.11 -2.72 9.51
CA LEU A 152 7.92 -2.26 10.23
C LEU A 152 8.17 -2.24 11.73
N GLN A 153 8.06 -1.06 12.32
CA GLN A 153 8.19 -0.85 13.76
C GLN A 153 6.84 -0.43 14.35
N TRP A 154 6.56 -0.87 15.58
CA TRP A 154 5.35 -0.46 16.31
C TRP A 154 5.64 -0.11 17.78
N GLU A 155 4.78 0.73 18.35
CA GLU A 155 4.70 1.06 19.78
C GLU A 155 3.25 1.04 20.29
#